data_AF-A0A2S7P9Y7-F1
#
_entry.id   AF-A0A2S7P9Y7-F1
#
_cell.length_a   1.000
_cell.length_b   1.000
_cell.length_c   1.000
_cell.angle_alpha   90.00
_cell.angle_beta   90.00
_cell.angle_gamma   90.00
#
_symmetry.space_group_name_H-M   'P 1'
#
loop_
_entity.id
_entity.type
_entity.pdbx_description
1 polymer ?
#
loop_
_entity_poly.entity_id
_entity_poly.type
_entity_poly.pdbx_seq_one_letter_code
_entity_poly.pdbx_strand_id
1 'polypeptide(L)'
;MPVADGTPRDCPTPGCGAEADTSIIRTGEMGTSKATALGRTQGGGPVNAAKMVSLFMGGDANSTSAKAAREIHAANMARRALVVRAAGGGAKTPAGTSETGVKAAEGAGAAAGMPTCADDGTVKMTFHQVNQDGAGPLTAMVDATSGGTDPSAFKSAQVTQNVPGIGIGGLSAAQTMDFPVAIQMPAGMTCSGTVGGASNVCVAKLQNSALAGPFGGSVAFTQSAGAKKRAIEYNLSKRRFARALQAADSE
;
A
#
# COMPACT_ATOMS: atom_id res chain seq x y z
N MET A 1 -2.98 -1.97 4.56
CA MET A 1 -3.79 -1.31 5.60
C MET A 1 -5.28 -1.68 5.54
N PRO A 2 -5.95 -1.87 4.38
CA PRO A 2 -7.36 -2.32 4.42
C PRO A 2 -7.52 -3.83 4.70
N VAL A 3 -6.41 -4.58 4.59
CA VAL A 3 -6.28 -6.03 4.78
C VAL A 3 -6.98 -6.51 6.06
N ALA A 4 -7.76 -7.59 5.94
CA ALA A 4 -8.45 -8.23 7.06
C ALA A 4 -8.15 -9.73 7.10
N ASP A 5 -7.84 -10.26 8.30
CA ASP A 5 -7.64 -11.70 8.47
C ASP A 5 -8.95 -12.47 8.20
N GLY A 6 -8.82 -13.68 7.68
CA GLY A 6 -9.96 -14.53 7.29
C GLY A 6 -10.46 -14.29 5.87
N THR A 7 -10.10 -13.16 5.23
CA THR A 7 -10.48 -12.89 3.83
C THR A 7 -9.92 -13.96 2.89
N PRO A 8 -10.77 -14.68 2.13
CA PRO A 8 -10.29 -15.66 1.15
C PRO A 8 -9.46 -15.00 0.06
N ARG A 9 -8.34 -15.64 -0.33
CA ARG A 9 -7.41 -15.13 -1.35
C ARG A 9 -7.42 -15.95 -2.63
N ASP A 10 -8.11 -17.08 -2.64
CA ASP A 10 -8.15 -18.04 -3.74
C ASP A 10 -9.47 -18.02 -4.52
N CYS A 11 -10.40 -17.13 -4.15
CA CYS A 11 -11.70 -17.00 -4.76
C CYS A 11 -11.88 -15.67 -5.52
N PRO A 12 -12.41 -15.67 -6.76
CA PRO A 12 -12.44 -14.47 -7.61
C PRO A 12 -13.75 -13.68 -7.55
N THR A 13 -14.64 -13.94 -6.60
CA THR A 13 -15.98 -13.33 -6.58
C THR A 13 -16.25 -12.56 -5.28
N PRO A 14 -17.09 -11.50 -5.34
CA PRO A 14 -17.52 -10.82 -4.12
C PRO A 14 -18.28 -11.75 -3.15
N GLY A 15 -19.01 -12.74 -3.68
CA GLY A 15 -19.90 -13.62 -2.89
C GLY A 15 -19.18 -14.52 -1.89
N CYS A 16 -17.90 -14.82 -2.09
CA CYS A 16 -17.08 -15.55 -1.12
C CYS A 16 -16.36 -14.62 -0.12
N GLY A 17 -16.51 -13.30 -0.24
CA GLY A 17 -15.88 -12.33 0.66
C GLY A 17 -14.43 -11.96 0.32
N ALA A 18 -13.88 -12.39 -0.82
CA ALA A 18 -12.50 -12.12 -1.21
C ALA A 18 -12.18 -10.63 -1.43
N GLU A 19 -13.21 -9.79 -1.58
CA GLU A 19 -13.09 -8.33 -1.78
C GLU A 19 -13.38 -7.54 -0.49
N ALA A 20 -13.62 -8.22 0.63
CA ALA A 20 -13.98 -7.57 1.90
C ALA A 20 -12.91 -6.60 2.41
N ASP A 21 -11.66 -6.77 1.99
CA ASP A 21 -10.53 -5.93 2.37
C ASP A 21 -9.96 -5.08 1.21
N THR A 22 -10.72 -4.94 0.13
CA THR A 22 -10.44 -4.00 -0.95
C THR A 22 -10.82 -2.58 -0.52
N SER A 23 -9.91 -1.61 -0.67
CA SER A 23 -10.25 -0.21 -0.49
C SER A 23 -11.11 0.29 -1.65
N ILE A 24 -12.28 0.83 -1.34
CA ILE A 24 -13.13 1.62 -2.23
C ILE A 24 -12.75 3.09 -2.07
N ILE A 25 -12.13 3.67 -3.09
CA ILE A 25 -11.45 4.98 -3.04
C ILE A 25 -12.21 5.98 -3.91
N ARG A 26 -13.45 6.30 -3.51
CA ARG A 26 -14.30 7.27 -4.21
C ARG A 26 -14.00 8.68 -3.70
N THR A 27 -13.61 9.59 -4.60
CA THR A 27 -13.29 10.98 -4.25
C THR A 27 -14.42 11.68 -3.49
N GLY A 28 -15.68 11.46 -3.89
CA GLY A 28 -16.85 12.06 -3.23
C GLY A 28 -17.16 11.50 -1.83
N GLU A 29 -16.50 10.43 -1.38
CA GLU A 29 -16.67 9.88 -0.03
C GLU A 29 -15.55 10.31 0.94
N MET A 30 -14.42 10.82 0.42
CA MET A 30 -13.22 11.14 1.22
C MET A 30 -13.46 12.31 2.18
N GLY A 31 -12.93 12.20 3.39
CA GLY A 31 -13.04 13.26 4.40
C GLY A 31 -14.41 13.31 5.09
N THR A 32 -15.27 12.33 4.82
CA THR A 32 -16.54 12.14 5.52
C THR A 32 -16.41 11.05 6.59
N SER A 33 -17.46 10.84 7.40
CA SER A 33 -17.52 9.70 8.33
C SER A 33 -17.55 8.34 7.62
N LYS A 34 -17.81 8.31 6.30
CA LYS A 34 -17.91 7.08 5.51
C LYS A 34 -16.55 6.54 5.07
N ALA A 35 -15.58 7.42 4.79
CA ALA A 35 -14.27 7.03 4.27
C ALA A 35 -13.16 8.03 4.64
N THR A 36 -11.98 7.51 4.94
CA THR A 36 -10.76 8.33 5.10
C THR A 36 -10.18 8.66 3.72
N ALA A 37 -9.04 9.36 3.69
CA ALA A 37 -8.29 9.58 2.45
C ALA A 37 -7.74 8.27 1.81
N LEU A 38 -7.78 7.16 2.55
CA LEU A 38 -7.45 5.79 2.12
C LEU A 38 -8.67 4.98 1.64
N GLY A 39 -9.85 5.59 1.65
CA GLY A 39 -11.11 4.96 1.29
C GLY A 39 -11.77 4.22 2.47
N ARG A 40 -12.59 3.23 2.12
CA ARG A 40 -13.29 2.34 3.04
C ARG A 40 -13.31 0.92 2.49
N THR A 41 -13.55 -0.06 3.35
CA THR A 41 -13.81 -1.44 2.92
C THR A 41 -15.30 -1.74 2.89
N GLN A 42 -15.68 -2.83 2.21
CA GLN A 42 -17.05 -3.35 2.28
C GLN A 42 -17.29 -3.98 3.65
N GLY A 43 -18.21 -3.43 4.43
CA GLY A 43 -18.54 -3.93 5.78
C GLY A 43 -17.56 -3.55 6.89
N GLY A 44 -16.31 -3.18 6.58
CA GLY A 44 -15.30 -2.76 7.58
C GLY A 44 -15.22 -1.25 7.85
N GLY A 45 -15.88 -0.42 7.03
CA GLY A 45 -15.91 1.03 7.22
C GLY A 45 -14.63 1.75 6.79
N PRO A 46 -14.37 2.97 7.31
CA PRO A 46 -13.21 3.78 6.91
C PRO A 46 -11.87 3.08 7.18
N VAL A 47 -10.97 3.10 6.20
CA VAL A 47 -9.63 2.49 6.34
C VAL A 47 -8.78 3.34 7.27
N ASN A 48 -8.32 2.76 8.39
CA ASN A 48 -7.56 3.45 9.42
C ASN A 48 -6.13 2.92 9.50
N ALA A 49 -5.17 3.71 9.00
CA ALA A 49 -3.76 3.35 9.02
C ALA A 49 -3.20 3.26 10.45
N ALA A 50 -3.61 4.16 11.34
CA ALA A 50 -3.12 4.18 12.72
C ALA A 50 -3.44 2.88 13.47
N LYS A 51 -4.64 2.31 13.27
CA LYS A 51 -5.02 1.02 13.86
C LYS A 51 -4.09 -0.12 13.41
N MET A 52 -3.76 -0.17 12.13
CA MET A 52 -2.94 -1.26 11.59
C MET A 52 -1.47 -1.09 11.95
N VAL A 53 -0.97 0.15 11.94
CA VAL A 53 0.40 0.44 12.38
C VAL A 53 0.55 0.18 13.88
N SER A 54 -0.43 0.54 14.72
CA SER A 54 -0.32 0.27 16.15
C SER A 54 -0.30 -1.22 16.47
N LEU A 55 -1.12 -2.03 15.80
CA LEU A 55 -1.08 -3.49 15.91
C LEU A 55 0.28 -4.05 15.46
N PHE A 56 0.82 -3.55 14.34
CA PHE A 56 2.13 -3.97 13.85
C PHE A 56 3.27 -3.58 14.81
N MET A 57 3.24 -2.38 15.36
CA MET A 57 4.30 -1.85 16.22
C MET A 57 4.23 -2.34 17.66
N GLY A 58 3.06 -2.72 18.16
CA GLY A 58 2.87 -3.02 19.60
C GLY A 58 1.74 -3.98 19.94
N GLY A 59 1.16 -4.68 18.97
CA GLY A 59 0.17 -5.73 19.23
C GLY A 59 0.73 -6.87 20.11
N ASP A 60 -0.16 -7.71 20.66
CA ASP A 60 0.23 -8.85 21.49
C ASP A 60 0.86 -9.97 20.66
N ALA A 61 2.14 -9.78 20.36
CA ALA A 61 2.96 -10.71 19.62
C ALA A 61 3.04 -12.10 20.26
N ASN A 62 2.75 -12.23 21.57
CA ASN A 62 2.89 -13.47 22.32
C ASN A 62 1.59 -14.23 22.49
N SER A 63 0.45 -13.65 22.11
CA SER A 63 -0.84 -14.32 22.11
C SER A 63 -0.80 -15.64 21.33
N THR A 64 -1.51 -16.65 21.83
CA THR A 64 -1.63 -17.96 21.17
C THR A 64 -2.13 -17.83 19.73
N SER A 65 -3.07 -16.90 19.50
CA SER A 65 -3.62 -16.63 18.17
C SER A 65 -2.61 -15.95 17.23
N ALA A 66 -1.75 -15.04 17.71
CA ALA A 66 -0.68 -14.47 16.89
C ALA A 66 0.37 -15.53 16.50
N LYS A 67 0.73 -16.42 17.43
CA LYS A 67 1.65 -17.54 17.14
C LYS A 67 1.09 -18.49 16.09
N ALA A 68 -0.17 -18.92 16.24
CA ALA A 68 -0.85 -19.76 15.26
C ALA A 68 -0.97 -19.07 13.89
N ALA A 69 -1.32 -17.77 13.87
CA ALA A 69 -1.39 -17.02 12.63
C ALA A 69 -0.03 -16.95 11.90
N ARG A 70 1.08 -16.81 12.63
CA ARG A 70 2.44 -16.83 12.02
C ARG A 70 2.78 -18.17 11.39
N GLU A 71 2.42 -19.28 12.03
CA GLU A 71 2.65 -20.61 11.49
C GLU A 71 1.87 -20.82 10.19
N ILE A 72 0.58 -20.47 10.19
CA ILE A 72 -0.27 -20.54 8.99
C ILE A 72 0.25 -19.59 7.90
N HIS A 73 0.64 -18.36 8.27
CA HIS A 73 1.18 -17.39 7.34
C HIS A 73 2.47 -17.91 6.70
N ALA A 74 3.40 -18.47 7.49
CA ALA A 74 4.64 -19.06 7.00
C ALA A 74 4.36 -20.22 6.02
N ALA A 75 3.43 -21.11 6.35
CA ALA A 75 3.02 -22.19 5.47
C ALA A 75 2.41 -21.67 4.16
N ASN A 76 1.56 -20.65 4.22
CA ASN A 76 0.99 -20.01 3.03
C ASN A 76 2.08 -19.35 2.16
N MET A 77 3.04 -18.66 2.77
CA MET A 77 4.17 -18.07 2.05
C MET A 77 5.07 -19.13 1.41
N ALA A 78 5.30 -20.25 2.09
CA ALA A 78 6.05 -21.38 1.52
C ALA A 78 5.30 -21.99 0.31
N ARG A 79 3.99 -22.17 0.41
CA ARG A 79 3.15 -22.64 -0.72
C ARG A 79 3.20 -21.66 -1.89
N ARG A 80 3.15 -20.35 -1.64
CA ARG A 80 3.26 -19.31 -2.66
C ARG A 80 4.64 -19.31 -3.34
N ALA A 81 5.71 -19.57 -2.61
CA ALA A 81 7.07 -19.61 -3.15
C ALA A 81 7.28 -20.73 -4.19
N LEU A 82 6.46 -21.78 -4.17
CA LEU A 82 6.49 -22.90 -5.12
C LEU A 82 5.71 -22.61 -6.42
N VAL A 83 4.94 -21.52 -6.48
CA VAL A 83 4.11 -21.20 -7.64
C VAL A 83 4.96 -20.59 -8.76
N VAL A 84 4.85 -21.16 -9.97
CA VAL A 84 5.46 -20.60 -11.17
C VAL A 84 4.74 -19.32 -11.56
N ARG A 85 5.50 -18.23 -11.76
CA ARG A 85 4.93 -16.95 -12.19
C ARG A 85 4.40 -17.03 -13.62
N ALA A 86 3.19 -16.52 -13.82
CA ALA A 86 2.58 -16.36 -15.13
C ALA A 86 3.28 -15.28 -15.96
N ALA A 87 2.99 -15.26 -17.26
CA ALA A 87 3.36 -14.15 -18.14
C ALA A 87 2.82 -12.83 -17.55
N GLY A 88 3.69 -11.83 -17.36
CA GLY A 88 3.35 -10.58 -16.66
C GLY A 88 3.69 -10.56 -15.15
N GLY A 89 4.30 -11.63 -14.62
CA GLY A 89 4.91 -11.64 -13.28
C GLY A 89 3.98 -11.98 -12.12
N GLY A 90 2.71 -12.27 -12.39
CA GLY A 90 1.73 -12.67 -11.39
C GLY A 90 1.93 -14.10 -10.88
N ALA A 91 1.70 -14.35 -9.59
CA ALA A 91 1.68 -15.68 -8.99
C ALA A 91 0.26 -16.06 -8.58
N LYS A 92 -0.25 -17.19 -9.09
CA LYS A 92 -1.60 -17.67 -8.76
C LYS A 92 -1.69 -18.08 -7.29
N THR A 93 -2.76 -17.66 -6.62
CA THR A 93 -2.95 -18.02 -5.22
C THR A 93 -3.35 -19.49 -5.08
N PRO A 94 -2.67 -20.29 -4.23
CA PRO A 94 -3.05 -21.67 -3.99
C PRO A 94 -4.46 -21.79 -3.37
N ALA A 95 -5.19 -22.84 -3.72
CA ALA A 95 -6.51 -23.12 -3.13
C ALA A 95 -6.46 -23.29 -1.60
N GLY A 96 -7.52 -22.85 -0.92
CA GLY A 96 -7.66 -22.82 0.54
C GLY A 96 -6.87 -21.70 1.24
N THR A 97 -6.29 -20.74 0.49
CA THR A 97 -5.51 -19.66 1.10
C THR A 97 -6.45 -18.59 1.64
N SER A 98 -6.31 -18.28 2.93
CA SER A 98 -6.98 -17.16 3.59
C SER A 98 -5.95 -16.20 4.18
N GLU A 99 -6.32 -14.92 4.26
CA GLU A 99 -5.49 -13.88 4.85
C GLU A 99 -5.26 -14.12 6.34
N THR A 100 -4.01 -14.01 6.77
CA THR A 100 -3.58 -14.22 8.17
C THR A 100 -2.45 -13.26 8.57
N GLY A 101 -2.02 -12.42 7.64
CA GLY A 101 -0.85 -11.57 7.75
C GLY A 101 -1.02 -10.44 8.74
N VAL A 102 -2.26 -9.99 9.02
CA VAL A 102 -2.48 -8.91 10.00
C VAL A 102 -2.20 -9.44 11.39
N LYS A 103 -2.84 -10.55 11.77
CA LYS A 103 -2.59 -11.20 13.05
C LYS A 103 -1.16 -11.70 13.18
N ALA A 104 -0.60 -12.28 12.11
CA ALA A 104 0.77 -12.76 12.10
C ALA A 104 1.80 -11.62 12.31
N ALA A 105 1.50 -10.42 11.82
CA ALA A 105 2.38 -9.27 11.91
C ALA A 105 2.23 -8.46 13.21
N GLU A 106 1.33 -8.85 14.13
CA GLU A 106 1.20 -8.17 15.43
C GLU A 106 2.54 -8.16 16.18
N GLY A 107 2.93 -6.95 16.59
CA GLY A 107 4.18 -6.66 17.30
C GLY A 107 5.47 -6.95 16.52
N ALA A 108 5.41 -7.35 15.24
CA ALA A 108 6.60 -7.59 14.43
C ALA A 108 7.45 -6.31 14.25
N GLY A 109 6.78 -5.15 14.19
CA GLY A 109 7.42 -3.83 14.10
C GLY A 109 8.17 -3.40 15.35
N ALA A 110 7.85 -3.97 16.52
CA ALA A 110 8.58 -3.67 17.76
C ALA A 110 10.06 -4.07 17.67
N ALA A 111 10.34 -5.19 16.99
CA ALA A 111 11.70 -5.71 16.82
C ALA A 111 12.33 -5.29 15.48
N ALA A 112 11.57 -5.35 14.38
CA ALA A 112 12.10 -5.10 13.04
C ALA A 112 11.99 -3.63 12.57
N GLY A 113 11.20 -2.81 13.28
CA GLY A 113 10.81 -1.49 12.80
C GLY A 113 9.76 -1.55 11.69
N MET A 114 9.34 -0.36 11.23
CA MET A 114 8.44 -0.22 10.09
C MET A 114 9.11 -0.68 8.78
N PRO A 115 8.34 -1.20 7.81
CA PRO A 115 8.84 -1.35 6.45
C PRO A 115 9.44 -0.04 5.93
N THR A 116 10.60 -0.12 5.28
CA THR A 116 11.37 1.05 4.84
C THR A 116 11.56 1.03 3.34
N CYS A 117 11.44 2.17 2.67
CA CYS A 117 11.73 2.26 1.24
C CYS A 117 13.23 1.98 0.96
N ALA A 118 13.54 1.55 -0.26
CA ALA A 118 14.92 1.42 -0.70
C ALA A 118 15.63 2.79 -0.67
N ASP A 119 16.95 2.78 -0.72
CA ASP A 119 17.71 4.03 -0.69
C ASP A 119 17.27 4.96 -1.80
N ASP A 120 17.02 4.48 -3.02
CA ASP A 120 16.48 5.24 -4.18
C ASP A 120 15.05 5.78 -3.99
N GLY A 121 14.36 5.44 -2.90
CA GLY A 121 12.98 5.85 -2.62
C GLY A 121 11.93 4.92 -3.24
N THR A 122 12.35 3.78 -3.79
CA THR A 122 11.44 2.75 -4.29
C THR A 122 10.76 2.04 -3.11
N VAL A 123 9.44 1.94 -3.17
CA VAL A 123 8.64 1.12 -2.26
C VAL A 123 8.10 -0.07 -3.05
N LYS A 124 8.46 -1.28 -2.64
CA LYS A 124 7.97 -2.53 -3.22
C LYS A 124 6.86 -3.12 -2.37
N MET A 125 5.84 -3.66 -3.02
CA MET A 125 4.71 -4.30 -2.37
C MET A 125 4.13 -5.40 -3.25
N THR A 126 3.28 -6.22 -2.65
CA THR A 126 2.50 -7.22 -3.37
C THR A 126 1.06 -6.73 -3.47
N PHE A 127 0.52 -6.69 -4.68
CA PHE A 127 -0.87 -6.39 -4.95
C PHE A 127 -1.61 -7.68 -5.26
N HIS A 128 -2.62 -8.01 -4.47
CA HIS A 128 -3.46 -9.18 -4.70
C HIS A 128 -4.65 -8.77 -5.56
N GLN A 129 -4.68 -9.24 -6.81
CA GLN A 129 -5.80 -9.02 -7.72
C GLN A 129 -6.83 -10.15 -7.54
N VAL A 130 -8.04 -9.79 -7.12
CA VAL A 130 -9.15 -10.74 -6.92
C VAL A 130 -9.81 -11.11 -8.25
N ASN A 131 -10.28 -10.10 -8.98
CA ASN A 131 -11.09 -10.27 -10.20
C ASN A 131 -10.61 -9.29 -11.31
N GLN A 132 -11.32 -9.22 -12.44
CA GLN A 132 -10.96 -8.30 -13.53
C GLN A 132 -11.18 -6.82 -13.19
N ASP A 133 -12.20 -6.50 -12.38
CA ASP A 133 -12.58 -5.13 -12.02
C ASP A 133 -11.56 -4.47 -11.07
N GLY A 134 -10.82 -5.28 -10.31
CA GLY A 134 -9.72 -4.84 -9.45
C GLY A 134 -8.34 -4.83 -10.12
N ALA A 135 -8.23 -5.10 -11.43
CA ALA A 135 -6.93 -5.13 -12.09
C ALA A 135 -6.35 -3.73 -12.35
N GLY A 136 -5.04 -3.70 -12.65
CA GLY A 136 -4.34 -2.50 -13.06
C GLY A 136 -4.62 -2.07 -14.51
N PRO A 137 -3.98 -0.99 -14.99
CA PRO A 137 -2.86 -0.31 -14.35
C PRO A 137 -3.27 0.48 -13.11
N LEU A 138 -2.43 0.42 -12.08
CA LEU A 138 -2.60 1.21 -10.86
C LEU A 138 -1.99 2.60 -11.02
N THR A 139 -2.60 3.58 -10.37
CA THR A 139 -2.02 4.88 -10.05
C THR A 139 -1.64 4.89 -8.57
N ALA A 140 -0.61 5.66 -8.19
CA ALA A 140 -0.15 5.74 -6.81
C ALA A 140 -0.05 7.18 -6.33
N MET A 141 -0.30 7.38 -5.04
CA MET A 141 -0.05 8.63 -4.34
C MET A 141 0.60 8.37 -2.99
N VAL A 142 1.42 9.31 -2.51
CA VAL A 142 2.08 9.24 -1.21
C VAL A 142 1.72 10.47 -0.38
N ASP A 143 1.29 10.22 0.84
CA ASP A 143 1.15 11.21 1.90
C ASP A 143 2.34 11.10 2.85
N ALA A 144 3.04 12.20 3.06
CA ALA A 144 4.21 12.28 3.93
C ALA A 144 3.91 12.80 5.34
N THR A 145 2.69 13.28 5.61
CA THR A 145 2.38 14.07 6.81
C THR A 145 1.17 13.54 7.58
N SER A 146 0.01 13.38 6.93
CA SER A 146 -1.27 13.22 7.63
C SER A 146 -1.55 11.81 8.15
N GLY A 147 -0.74 10.83 7.73
CA GLY A 147 -0.98 9.43 8.05
C GLY A 147 -2.16 8.82 7.30
N GLY A 148 -2.49 9.35 6.13
CA GLY A 148 -3.62 8.92 5.31
C GLY A 148 -4.97 9.46 5.79
N THR A 149 -4.99 10.55 6.54
CA THR A 149 -6.23 11.18 7.04
C THR A 149 -6.69 12.35 6.18
N ASP A 150 -5.76 13.10 5.57
CA ASP A 150 -6.02 14.28 4.75
C ASP A 150 -5.83 13.95 3.25
N PRO A 151 -6.89 14.02 2.43
CA PRO A 151 -6.79 13.81 0.99
C PRO A 151 -5.84 14.78 0.28
N SER A 152 -5.69 16.00 0.79
CA SER A 152 -4.85 17.05 0.19
C SER A 152 -3.35 16.85 0.43
N ALA A 153 -2.99 16.01 1.40
CA ALA A 153 -1.59 15.69 1.70
C ALA A 153 -0.98 14.71 0.69
N PHE A 154 -1.81 14.00 -0.08
CA PHE A 154 -1.36 13.03 -1.07
C PHE A 154 -0.79 13.71 -2.32
N LYS A 155 0.42 13.29 -2.72
CA LYS A 155 1.06 13.69 -3.97
C LYS A 155 1.24 12.50 -4.89
N SER A 156 1.08 12.71 -6.20
CA SER A 156 1.26 11.66 -7.20
C SER A 156 2.65 11.04 -7.13
N ALA A 157 2.70 9.71 -7.20
CA ALA A 157 3.90 8.90 -7.20
C ALA A 157 3.94 8.04 -8.47
N GLN A 158 5.12 7.87 -9.05
CA GLN A 158 5.28 7.04 -10.24
C GLN A 158 5.16 5.56 -9.86
N VAL A 159 4.37 4.79 -10.62
CA VAL A 159 4.36 3.32 -10.52
C VAL A 159 5.42 2.77 -11.47
N THR A 160 6.54 2.29 -10.93
CA THR A 160 7.72 1.82 -11.68
C THR A 160 7.62 0.35 -12.07
N GLN A 161 6.82 -0.43 -11.35
CA GLN A 161 6.41 -1.78 -11.72
C GLN A 161 4.92 -1.92 -11.42
N ASN A 162 4.12 -2.24 -12.44
CA ASN A 162 2.67 -2.21 -12.34
C ASN A 162 2.05 -3.60 -12.58
N VAL A 163 0.81 -3.76 -12.15
CA VAL A 163 -0.02 -4.91 -12.50
C VAL A 163 -0.34 -4.81 -14.01
N PRO A 164 -0.04 -5.85 -14.81
CA PRO A 164 -0.40 -5.87 -16.23
C PRO A 164 -1.92 -5.75 -16.40
N GLY A 165 -2.39 -4.72 -17.10
CA GLY A 165 -3.77 -4.61 -17.57
C GLY A 165 -3.84 -4.93 -19.07
N ILE A 166 -4.83 -5.68 -19.52
CA ILE A 166 -5.19 -5.80 -20.94
C ILE A 166 -6.20 -4.70 -21.29
N GLY A 167 -5.69 -3.54 -21.69
CA GLY A 167 -6.47 -2.51 -22.37
C GLY A 167 -7.39 -1.64 -21.51
N ILE A 168 -8.34 -0.99 -22.18
CA ILE A 168 -9.20 0.09 -21.67
C ILE A 168 -9.94 -0.37 -20.40
N GLY A 169 -9.80 0.40 -19.32
CA GLY A 169 -10.55 0.17 -18.07
C GLY A 169 -9.89 -0.78 -17.07
N GLY A 170 -8.72 -1.34 -17.37
CA GLY A 170 -7.97 -2.15 -16.43
C GLY A 170 -8.50 -3.59 -16.27
N LEU A 171 -8.98 -4.18 -17.35
CA LEU A 171 -9.39 -5.59 -17.37
C LEU A 171 -8.14 -6.49 -17.41
N SER A 172 -8.20 -7.68 -16.79
CA SER A 172 -7.13 -8.69 -16.79
C SER A 172 -7.70 -10.09 -16.84
N ALA A 173 -7.10 -11.00 -17.62
CA ALA A 173 -7.49 -12.42 -17.64
C ALA A 173 -7.06 -13.16 -16.36
N ALA A 174 -6.22 -12.55 -15.53
CA ALA A 174 -5.87 -13.07 -14.22
C ALA A 174 -7.04 -12.93 -13.25
N GLN A 175 -7.37 -14.03 -12.58
CA GLN A 175 -8.29 -14.05 -11.45
C GLN A 175 -7.50 -14.69 -10.29
N THR A 176 -7.51 -14.04 -9.12
CA THR A 176 -6.80 -14.45 -7.88
C THR A 176 -5.28 -14.64 -8.00
N MET A 177 -4.57 -13.55 -8.29
CA MET A 177 -3.10 -13.56 -8.41
C MET A 177 -2.44 -12.42 -7.64
N ASP A 178 -1.24 -12.71 -7.14
CA ASP A 178 -0.36 -11.71 -6.56
C ASP A 178 0.58 -11.14 -7.61
N PHE A 179 0.65 -9.81 -7.68
CA PHE A 179 1.58 -9.11 -8.56
C PHE A 179 2.58 -8.29 -7.75
N PRO A 180 3.88 -8.35 -8.07
CA PRO A 180 4.83 -7.39 -7.53
C PRO A 180 4.53 -5.99 -8.11
N VAL A 181 4.40 -5.02 -7.24
CA VAL A 181 4.20 -3.61 -7.58
C VAL A 181 5.31 -2.78 -6.93
N ALA A 182 5.81 -1.80 -7.66
CA ALA A 182 6.79 -0.86 -7.16
C ALA A 182 6.36 0.57 -7.48
N ILE A 183 6.52 1.46 -6.50
CA ILE A 183 6.28 2.89 -6.67
C ILE A 183 7.53 3.67 -6.28
N GLN A 184 7.74 4.80 -6.94
CA GLN A 184 8.81 5.74 -6.61
C GLN A 184 8.23 6.88 -5.77
N MET A 185 8.82 7.13 -4.60
CA MET A 185 8.47 8.29 -3.78
C MET A 185 8.60 9.60 -4.59
N PRO A 186 7.68 10.57 -4.43
CA PRO A 186 7.78 11.88 -5.08
C PRO A 186 9.10 12.58 -4.74
N ALA A 187 9.72 13.22 -5.74
CA ALA A 187 10.98 13.94 -5.55
C ALA A 187 10.84 15.05 -4.49
N GLY A 188 11.84 15.19 -3.62
CA GLY A 188 11.83 16.18 -2.54
C GLY A 188 10.94 15.82 -1.34
N MET A 189 10.23 14.69 -1.37
CA MET A 189 9.34 14.29 -0.28
C MET A 189 10.13 13.64 0.88
N THR A 190 9.85 14.07 2.10
CA THR A 190 10.39 13.49 3.34
C THR A 190 9.26 13.05 4.25
N CYS A 191 9.28 11.81 4.73
CA CYS A 191 8.26 11.31 5.65
C CYS A 191 8.38 12.00 7.02
N SER A 192 7.29 12.60 7.49
CA SER A 192 7.18 13.27 8.79
C SER A 192 5.92 12.91 9.56
N GLY A 193 5.03 12.09 8.97
CA GLY A 193 3.79 11.67 9.61
C GLY A 193 4.02 10.82 10.85
N THR A 194 3.05 10.88 11.76
CA THR A 194 2.97 10.00 12.92
C THR A 194 1.71 9.15 12.80
N VAL A 195 1.86 7.83 12.80
CA VAL A 195 0.78 6.87 12.51
C VAL A 195 0.87 5.72 13.50
N GLY A 196 -0.18 5.49 14.28
CA GLY A 196 -0.25 4.31 15.18
C GLY A 196 0.92 4.20 16.17
N GLY A 197 1.51 5.32 16.59
CA GLY A 197 2.68 5.35 17.48
C GLY A 197 4.04 5.31 16.77
N ALA A 198 4.10 5.08 15.46
CA ALA A 198 5.33 5.20 14.67
C ALA A 198 5.50 6.62 14.12
N SER A 199 6.74 7.11 14.09
CA SER A 199 7.12 8.42 13.55
C SER A 199 7.89 8.31 12.23
N ASN A 200 7.97 9.42 11.49
CA ASN A 200 8.61 9.48 10.16
C ASN A 200 7.95 8.52 9.15
N VAL A 201 6.63 8.39 9.25
CA VAL A 201 5.83 7.50 8.42
C VAL A 201 5.29 8.27 7.20
N CYS A 202 5.43 7.65 6.03
CA CYS A 202 4.64 7.97 4.86
C CYS A 202 3.55 6.90 4.68
N VAL A 203 2.44 7.30 4.06
CA VAL A 203 1.38 6.37 3.65
C VAL A 203 1.22 6.46 2.14
N ALA A 204 1.41 5.35 1.45
CA ALA A 204 1.09 5.23 0.03
C ALA A 204 -0.30 4.63 -0.15
N LYS A 205 -1.03 5.13 -1.14
CA LYS A 205 -2.25 4.50 -1.64
C LYS A 205 -2.13 4.22 -3.13
N LEU A 206 -2.69 3.11 -3.57
CA LEU A 206 -2.76 2.70 -4.96
C LEU A 206 -4.21 2.43 -5.31
N GLN A 207 -4.60 2.80 -6.52
CA GLN A 207 -5.95 2.56 -7.03
C GLN A 207 -5.93 2.33 -8.54
N ASN A 208 -6.89 1.58 -9.03
CA ASN A 208 -7.18 1.48 -10.46
C ASN A 208 -8.21 2.55 -10.91
N SER A 209 -8.63 2.48 -12.18
CA SER A 209 -9.59 3.42 -12.78
C SER A 209 -11.00 2.82 -12.96
N ALA A 210 -11.39 1.84 -12.15
CA ALA A 210 -12.69 1.18 -12.27
C ALA A 210 -13.85 2.15 -12.03
N LEU A 211 -14.85 2.13 -12.91
CA LEU A 211 -16.02 3.02 -12.84
C LEU A 211 -16.95 2.70 -11.66
N ALA A 212 -17.04 1.43 -11.24
CA ALA A 212 -17.81 1.00 -10.07
C ALA A 212 -17.26 1.60 -8.75
N GLY A 213 -16.05 2.14 -8.79
CA GLY A 213 -15.33 2.82 -7.73
C GLY A 213 -13.86 2.47 -7.87
N PRO A 214 -12.94 3.45 -7.86
CA PRO A 214 -11.52 3.14 -7.86
C PRO A 214 -11.21 2.16 -6.72
N PHE A 215 -10.69 0.99 -7.07
CA PHE A 215 -10.35 -0.07 -6.12
C PHE A 215 -8.85 -0.09 -5.90
N GLY A 216 -8.43 -0.43 -4.69
CA GLY A 216 -7.02 -0.70 -4.44
C GLY A 216 -6.70 -0.90 -2.98
N GLY A 217 -5.63 -0.28 -2.52
CA GLY A 217 -5.14 -0.47 -1.17
C GLY A 217 -4.09 0.56 -0.75
N SER A 218 -3.62 0.42 0.48
CA SER A 218 -2.65 1.35 1.06
C SER A 218 -1.66 0.65 1.98
N VAL A 219 -0.46 1.25 2.08
CA VAL A 219 0.67 0.76 2.88
C VAL A 219 1.30 1.91 3.65
N ALA A 220 1.75 1.65 4.87
CA ALA A 220 2.54 2.59 5.66
C ALA A 220 4.00 2.14 5.67
N PHE A 221 4.92 3.08 5.53
CA PHE A 221 6.35 2.81 5.45
C PHE A 221 7.16 4.00 5.99
N THR A 222 8.43 3.77 6.31
CA THR A 222 9.39 4.82 6.65
C THR A 222 10.38 5.05 5.51
N GLN A 223 11.08 6.18 5.59
CA GLN A 223 12.08 6.54 4.61
C GLN A 223 13.47 6.07 5.05
N SER A 224 14.23 5.46 4.16
CA SER A 224 15.65 5.18 4.38
C SER A 224 16.45 6.47 4.54
N ALA A 225 17.62 6.38 5.18
CA ALA A 225 18.52 7.52 5.32
C ALA A 225 18.97 8.06 3.95
N GLY A 226 19.25 7.17 2.99
CA GLY A 226 19.61 7.55 1.62
C GLY A 226 18.47 8.25 0.88
N ALA A 227 17.24 7.76 1.02
CA ALA A 227 16.08 8.42 0.39
C ALA A 227 15.81 9.80 0.98
N LYS A 228 15.92 9.94 2.31
CA LYS A 228 15.77 11.23 2.98
C LYS A 228 16.84 12.23 2.55
N LYS A 229 18.10 11.78 2.44
CA LYS A 229 19.21 12.62 1.95
C LYS A 229 18.93 13.15 0.54
N ARG A 230 18.53 12.31 -0.41
CA ARG A 230 18.21 12.75 -1.77
C ARG A 230 17.03 13.71 -1.83
N ALA A 231 16.00 13.49 -1.01
CA ALA A 231 14.87 14.41 -0.93
C ALA A 231 15.32 15.82 -0.45
N ILE A 232 16.17 15.88 0.56
CA ILE A 232 16.74 17.14 1.06
C ILE A 232 17.60 17.80 -0.01
N GLU A 233 18.49 17.06 -0.67
CA GLU A 233 19.36 17.57 -1.75
C GLU A 233 18.55 18.10 -2.94
N TYR A 234 17.49 17.40 -3.34
CA TYR A 234 16.56 17.87 -4.37
C TYR A 234 15.95 19.23 -4.00
N ASN A 235 15.45 19.37 -2.77
CA ASN A 235 14.85 20.63 -2.31
C ASN A 235 15.89 21.77 -2.23
N LEU A 236 17.11 21.49 -1.75
CA LEU A 236 18.19 22.47 -1.72
C LEU A 236 18.58 22.92 -3.14
N SER A 237 18.69 21.98 -4.08
CA SER A 237 18.97 22.27 -5.49
C SER A 237 17.89 23.17 -6.09
N LYS A 238 16.61 22.85 -5.89
CA LYS A 238 15.49 23.67 -6.39
C LYS A 238 15.49 25.08 -5.80
N ARG A 239 15.82 25.22 -4.51
CA ARG A 239 15.96 26.54 -3.86
C ARG A 239 17.12 27.34 -4.42
N ARG A 240 18.28 26.72 -4.65
CA ARG A 240 19.45 27.38 -5.26
C ARG A 240 19.12 27.86 -6.67
N PHE A 241 18.47 27.02 -7.47
CA PHE A 241 18.03 27.37 -8.82
C PHE A 241 17.04 28.54 -8.84
N ALA A 242 16.02 28.50 -7.97
CA ALA A 242 15.04 29.60 -7.87
C ALA A 242 15.70 30.94 -7.47
N ARG A 243 16.68 30.91 -6.55
CA ARG A 243 17.44 32.11 -6.18
C ARG A 243 18.30 32.63 -7.33
N ALA A 244 18.89 31.75 -8.13
CA ALA A 244 19.70 32.15 -9.29
C ALA A 244 18.84 32.86 -10.36
N LEU A 245 17.63 32.36 -10.62
CA LEU A 245 16.69 33.03 -11.52
C LEU A 245 16.28 34.41 -11.00
N GLN A 246 15.93 34.52 -9.71
CA GLN A 246 15.57 35.81 -9.11
C GLN A 246 16.70 36.83 -9.17
N ALA A 247 17.96 36.39 -9.04
CA ALA A 247 19.12 37.26 -9.18
C ALA A 247 19.28 37.76 -10.63
N ALA A 248 19.10 36.89 -11.62
CA ALA A 248 19.19 37.24 -13.04
C ALA A 248 18.07 38.16 -13.52
N ASP A 249 16.87 38.09 -12.91
CA ASP A 249 15.75 38.99 -13.22
C ASP A 249 15.89 40.38 -12.55
N SER A 250 16.85 40.54 -11.64
CA SER A 250 17.11 41.79 -10.90
C SER A 250 18.27 42.61 -11.48
N GLU A 251 18.90 42.13 -12.56
CA GLU A 251 19.95 42.78 -13.36
C GLU A 251 19.39 43.31 -14.69
#